data_AF-A0A0F4JPX3-F1
#
_entry.id   AF-A0A0F4JPX3-F1
#
_cell.length_a   1.000
_cell.length_b   1.000
_cell.length_c   1.000
_cell.angle_alpha   90.00
_cell.angle_beta   90.00
_cell.angle_gamma   90.00
#
_symmetry.space_group_name_H-M   'P 1'
#
loop_
_entity.id
_entity.type
_entity.pdbx_description
1 polymer ?
#
loop_
_entity_poly.entity_id
_entity_poly.type
_entity_poly.pdbx_seq_one_letter_code
_entity_poly.pdbx_strand_id
1 'polypeptide(L)' 'MAREKYAFTDKDPHSLGELARVLYLGTKAVRRQQRGKSIRAIENEIDRIREEAQAREDARNKRRR' A
#
# COMPACT_ATOMS: atom_id res chain seq x y z
N MET A 1 21.94 10.42 6.23
CA MET A 1 20.98 10.51 5.11
C MET A 1 19.60 10.15 5.64
N ALA A 2 18.77 11.16 5.95
CA ALA A 2 17.42 10.97 6.45
C ALA A 2 16.52 10.60 5.25
N ARG A 3 15.95 9.38 5.24
CA ARG A 3 15.01 8.97 4.20
C ARG A 3 13.70 9.77 4.37
N GLU A 4 13.33 10.49 3.33
CA GLU A 4 12.19 11.41 3.30
C GLU A 4 10.88 10.70 3.68
N LYS A 5 10.16 11.29 4.62
CA LYS A 5 8.81 10.89 5.01
C LYS A 5 7.83 11.57 4.05
N TYR A 6 7.35 10.81 3.09
CA TYR A 6 6.25 11.23 2.24
C TYR A 6 5.09 10.26 2.44
N ALA A 7 4.46 10.37 3.61
CA ALA A 7 3.13 9.85 3.82
C ALA A 7 2.18 10.87 3.16
N PHE A 8 1.23 10.40 2.33
CA PHE A 8 0.28 11.30 1.64
C PHE A 8 -0.62 12.06 2.64
N THR A 9 -0.69 11.57 3.88
CA THR A 9 -1.27 12.21 5.08
C THR A 9 -0.46 11.79 6.31
N ASP A 10 -0.50 12.53 7.42
CA ASP A 10 0.13 12.12 8.71
C ASP A 10 -0.36 10.77 9.26
N LYS A 11 -1.45 10.24 8.70
CA LYS A 11 -2.07 8.96 9.11
C LYS A 11 -1.85 7.84 8.10
N ASP A 12 -1.13 8.08 7.01
CA ASP A 12 -0.92 7.07 5.99
C ASP A 12 0.34 6.24 6.30
N PRO A 13 0.23 4.94 6.64
CA PRO A 13 1.38 4.12 6.96
C PRO A 13 2.21 3.73 5.72
N HIS A 14 1.74 4.07 4.51
CA HIS A 14 2.42 3.78 3.26
C HIS A 14 3.59 4.72 3.00
N SER A 15 4.65 4.17 2.42
CA SER A 15 5.68 4.95 1.71
C SER A 15 5.19 5.35 0.31
N LEU A 16 5.82 6.35 -0.31
CA LEU A 16 5.51 6.74 -1.70
C LEU A 16 5.59 5.58 -2.69
N GLY A 17 6.57 4.69 -2.53
CA GLY A 17 6.73 3.54 -3.41
C GLY A 17 5.57 2.56 -3.32
N GLU A 18 5.04 2.34 -2.12
CA GLU A 18 3.88 1.48 -1.91
C GLU A 18 2.60 2.14 -2.41
N LEU A 19 2.45 3.44 -2.19
CA LEU A 19 1.32 4.19 -2.73
C LEU A 19 1.29 4.12 -4.27
N ALA A 20 2.44 4.34 -4.92
CA ALA A 20 2.57 4.20 -6.37
C ALA A 20 2.24 2.77 -6.83
N ARG A 21 2.66 1.75 -6.08
CA ARG A 21 2.36 0.34 -6.38
C ARG A 21 0.87 0.02 -6.23
N VAL A 22 0.21 0.52 -5.19
CA VAL A 22 -1.25 0.37 -5.00
C VAL A 22 -2.02 1.04 -6.13
N LEU A 23 -1.64 2.25 -6.54
CA LEU A 23 -2.27 2.95 -7.68
C LEU A 23 -2.07 2.18 -9.00
N TYR A 24 -0.87 1.66 -9.23
CA TYR A 24 -0.58 0.81 -10.39
C TYR A 24 -1.44 -0.46 -10.40
N LEU A 25 -1.52 -1.15 -9.26
CA LEU A 25 -2.32 -2.36 -9.09
C LEU A 25 -3.81 -2.08 -9.29
N GLY A 26 -4.34 -0.98 -8.72
CA GLY A 26 -5.72 -0.54 -8.93
C GLY A 26 -6.02 -0.29 -10.41
N THR A 27 -5.13 0.42 -11.12
CA THR A 27 -5.26 0.65 -12.57
C THR A 27 -5.27 -0.67 -13.36
N LYS A 28 -4.41 -1.63 -12.97
CA LYS A 28 -4.34 -2.96 -13.58
C LYS A 28 -5.59 -3.79 -13.30
N ALA A 29 -6.17 -3.69 -12.11
CA ALA A 29 -7.41 -4.35 -11.73
C ALA A 29 -8.58 -3.88 -12.60
N VAL A 30 -8.76 -2.56 -12.74
CA VAL A 30 -9.81 -1.98 -13.60
C VAL A 30 -9.72 -2.53 -15.03
N ARG A 31 -8.52 -2.52 -15.62
CA ARG A 31 -8.30 -3.06 -16.99
C ARG A 31 -8.59 -4.56 -17.10
N ARG A 32 -8.34 -5.34 -16.04
CA ARG A 32 -8.64 -6.78 -16.02
C ARG A 32 -10.13 -7.04 -15.85
N GLN A 33 -10.79 -6.30 -14.97
CA GLN A 33 -12.22 -6.38 -14.73
C GLN A 33 -13.01 -6.06 -16.00
N GLN A 34 -12.61 -5.02 -16.76
CA GLN A 34 -13.17 -4.70 -18.08
C GLN A 34 -13.04 -5.85 -19.10
N ARG A 35 -12.06 -6.73 -18.93
CA ARG A 35 -11.84 -7.92 -19.77
C ARG A 35 -12.52 -9.18 -19.20
N GLY A 36 -13.35 -9.04 -18.16
CA GLY A 36 -13.99 -10.17 -17.46
C GLY A 36 -13.01 -11.09 -16.73
N LYS A 37 -11.78 -10.63 -16.47
CA LYS A 37 -10.74 -11.45 -15.82
C LYS A 37 -10.78 -11.24 -14.31
N SER A 38 -10.56 -12.33 -13.57
CA SER A 38 -10.39 -12.27 -12.12
C SER A 38 -9.27 -11.30 -11.72
N ILE A 39 -9.57 -10.53 -10.68
CA ILE A 39 -8.68 -9.54 -10.04
C ILE A 39 -8.25 -9.97 -8.62
N ARG A 40 -8.67 -11.14 -8.14
CA ARG A 40 -8.41 -11.62 -6.77
C ARG A 40 -6.94 -11.59 -6.38
N ALA A 41 -6.04 -11.95 -7.30
CA ALA A 41 -4.60 -11.91 -7.06
C ALA A 41 -4.06 -10.47 -6.88
N ILE A 42 -4.70 -9.48 -7.51
CA ILE A 42 -4.34 -8.06 -7.37
C ILE A 42 -4.85 -7.51 -6.03
N GLU A 43 -6.08 -7.88 -5.65
CA GLU A 43 -6.64 -7.51 -4.34
C GLU A 43 -5.78 -8.06 -3.20
N ASN A 44 -5.43 -9.35 -3.25
CA ASN A 44 -4.53 -9.97 -2.27
C ASN A 44 -3.15 -9.28 -2.20
N GLU A 45 -2.64 -8.73 -3.30
CA GLU A 45 -1.38 -7.99 -3.30
C GLU A 45 -1.54 -6.62 -2.63
N ILE A 46 -2.65 -5.91 -2.89
CA ILE A 46 -2.95 -4.64 -2.25
C ILE A 46 -3.12 -4.82 -0.74
N ASP A 47 -3.81 -5.88 -0.31
CA ASP A 47 -4.02 -6.18 1.11
C ASP A 47 -2.69 -6.47 1.82
N ARG A 48 -1.80 -7.25 1.20
CA ARG A 48 -0.44 -7.48 1.74
C ARG A 48 0.35 -6.19 1.94
N ILE A 49 0.31 -5.28 0.96
CA ILE A 49 0.99 -3.98 1.06
C ILE A 49 0.42 -3.16 2.24
N ARG A 50 -0.90 -3.18 2.43
CA ARG A 50 -1.56 -2.49 3.55
C ARG A 50 -1.19 -3.09 4.89
N GLU A 51 -1.19 -4.42 5.02
CA GLU A 51 -0.81 -5.12 6.24
C GLU A 51 0.65 -4.84 6.61
N GLU A 52 1.57 -4.88 5.64
CA GLU A 52 2.99 -4.54 5.85
C GLU A 52 3.17 -3.09 6.27
N ALA A 53 2.44 -2.17 5.64
CA ALA A 53 2.44 -0.76 6.00
C ALA A 53 1.98 -0.58 7.46
N GLN A 54 0.83 -1.16 7.82
CA GLN A 54 0.26 -1.06 9.16
C GLN A 54 1.19 -1.66 10.22
N ALA A 55 1.75 -2.85 9.97
CA ALA A 55 2.66 -3.51 10.89
C ALA A 55 3.91 -2.66 11.22
N ARG A 56 4.42 -1.89 10.24
CA ARG A 56 5.53 -0.96 10.48
C ARG A 56 5.12 0.25 11.31
N GLU A 57 3.92 0.78 11.10
CA GLU A 57 3.42 1.91 11.89
C GLU A 57 3.14 1.47 13.34
N ASP A 58 2.55 0.29 13.53
CA ASP A 58 2.36 -0.32 14.85
C ASP A 58 3.69 -0.55 15.57
N ALA A 59 4.72 -1.02 14.85
CA ALA A 59 6.07 -1.18 15.40
C ALA A 59 6.71 0.17 15.79
N ARG A 60 6.47 1.24 15.02
CA ARG A 60 6.92 2.61 15.36
C ARG A 60 6.21 3.13 16.60
N ASN A 61 4.90 2.92 16.69
CA ASN A 61 4.11 3.34 17.84
C ASN A 61 4.50 2.57 19.11
N LYS A 62 4.79 1.27 19.01
CA LYS A 62 5.32 0.47 20.12
C LYS A 62 6.68 0.96 20.61
N ARG A 63 7.54 1.50 19.72
CA ARG A 63 8.84 2.08 20.11
C ARG A 63 8.73 3.47 20.73
N ARG A 64 7.62 4.17 20.52
CA ARG A 64 7.39 5.52 21.06
C ARG A 64 6.73 5.52 22.45
N ARG A 65 6.05 4.44 22.81
CA ARG A 65 5.53 4.18 24.16
C ARG A 65 6.58 3.49 25.01
#